data_AF-B1ZRN7-F1
#
_entry.id   AF-B1ZRN7-F1
#
_cell.length_a   1.000
_cell.length_b   1.000
_cell.length_c   1.000
_cell.angle_alpha   90.00
_cell.angle_beta   90.00
_cell.angle_gamma   90.00
#
_symmetry.space_group_name_H-M   'P 1'
#
loop_
_entity.id
_entity.type
_entity.pdbx_description
1 polymer ?
#
loop_
_entity_poly.entity_id
_entity_poly.type
_entity_poly.pdbx_seq_one_letter_code
_entity_poly.pdbx_strand_id
1 'polypeptide(L)'
;MCAADPRGTTENSHVDLVFLDVANRVLRVEIADFSPRWLPRGSRPPQTHGYLRRQMPEIPSGTATIEVRGHDGLHEAQPGFLVP
;
A
#
# COMPACT_ATOMS: atom_id res chain seq x y z
N MET A 1 -21.78 2.33 16.54
CA MET A 1 -21.17 3.66 16.36
C MET A 1 -19.68 3.49 16.61
N CYS A 2 -18.84 3.52 15.58
CA CYS A 2 -17.39 3.48 15.75
C CYS A 2 -16.95 4.86 16.25
N ALA A 3 -16.35 4.93 17.44
CA ALA A 3 -15.76 6.17 17.92
C ALA A 3 -14.63 6.56 16.95
N ALA A 4 -14.74 7.72 16.31
CA ALA A 4 -13.65 8.25 15.50
C ALA A 4 -12.47 8.57 16.44
N ASP A 5 -11.34 7.90 16.24
CA ASP A 5 -10.09 8.28 16.90
C ASP A 5 -9.82 9.77 16.57
N PRO A 6 -9.59 10.64 17.58
CA PRO A 6 -9.31 12.06 17.36
C PRO A 6 -8.06 12.33 16.50
N ARG A 7 -7.29 11.30 16.17
CA ARG A 7 -6.09 11.36 15.34
C ARG A 7 -6.38 10.71 13.98
N GLY A 8 -6.08 11.41 12.87
CA GLY A 8 -6.06 10.74 11.57
C GLY A 8 -4.87 9.78 11.53
N THR A 9 -5.08 8.53 11.14
CA THR A 9 -4.00 7.53 11.08
C THR A 9 -4.11 6.70 9.81
N THR A 10 -2.96 6.29 9.28
CA THR A 10 -2.81 5.30 8.21
C THR A 10 -2.09 4.06 8.75
N GLU A 11 -2.01 3.91 10.07
CA GLU A 11 -1.32 2.80 10.76
C GLU A 11 -1.85 1.44 10.34
N ASN A 12 -3.16 1.34 10.11
CA ASN A 12 -3.82 0.13 9.64
C ASN A 12 -4.18 0.21 8.15
N SER A 13 -3.68 1.20 7.42
CA SER A 13 -3.93 1.32 5.98
C SER A 13 -2.69 0.92 5.21
N HIS A 14 -2.87 0.13 4.16
CA HIS A 14 -1.78 -0.31 3.29
C HIS A 14 -2.26 -0.45 1.86
N VAL A 15 -1.31 -0.60 0.95
CA VAL A 15 -1.56 -0.84 -0.46
C VAL A 15 -0.85 -2.10 -0.89
N ASP A 16 -1.57 -3.00 -1.54
CA ASP A 16 -0.99 -4.14 -2.22
C ASP A 16 -0.67 -3.72 -3.66
N LEU A 17 0.59 -3.88 -4.05
CA LEU A 17 1.11 -3.64 -5.39
C LEU A 17 1.36 -4.99 -6.06
N VAL A 18 0.62 -5.29 -7.12
CA VAL A 18 0.80 -6.52 -7.90
C VAL A 18 1.33 -6.15 -9.27
N PHE A 19 2.52 -6.65 -9.58
CA PHE A 19 3.18 -6.47 -10.87
C PHE A 19 2.86 -7.66 -11.76
N LEU A 20 2.33 -7.39 -12.95
CA LEU A 20 1.90 -8.39 -13.92
C LEU A 20 2.67 -8.23 -15.23
N ASP A 21 2.96 -9.36 -15.89
CA ASP A 21 3.46 -9.35 -17.26
C ASP A 21 2.33 -9.15 -18.29
N VAL A 22 2.70 -9.10 -19.57
CA VAL A 22 1.74 -8.95 -20.69
C VAL A 22 0.75 -10.11 -20.84
N ALA A 23 1.05 -11.26 -20.24
CA ALA A 23 0.17 -12.43 -20.20
C ALA A 23 -0.66 -12.47 -18.90
N ASN A 24 -0.66 -11.38 -18.14
CA ASN A 24 -1.38 -11.22 -16.87
C ASN A 24 -0.90 -12.17 -15.76
N ARG A 25 0.36 -12.65 -15.85
CA ARG A 25 0.99 -13.49 -14.83
C ARG A 25 1.67 -12.61 -13.78
N VAL A 26 1.59 -13.02 -12.52
CA VAL A 26 2.23 -12.31 -11.40
C VAL A 26 3.75 -12.42 -11.52
N LEU A 27 4.40 -11.28 -11.67
CA LEU A 27 5.85 -11.12 -11.57
C LEU A 27 6.27 -10.88 -10.12
N ARG A 28 5.49 -10.07 -9.39
CA ARG A 28 5.79 -9.70 -8.01
C ARG A 28 4.56 -9.18 -7.27
N VAL A 29 4.56 -9.35 -5.95
CA VAL A 29 3.63 -8.69 -5.03
C VAL A 29 4.45 -7.93 -3.98
N GLU A 30 4.05 -6.70 -3.67
CA GLU A 30 4.59 -5.92 -2.56
C GLU A 30 3.45 -5.35 -1.73
N ILE A 31 3.62 -5.37 -0.40
CA ILE A 31 2.74 -4.64 0.51
C ILE A 31 3.46 -3.35 0.89
N ALA A 32 2.76 -2.24 0.76
CA ALA A 32 3.35 -0.93 0.86
C ALA A 32 2.55 -0.03 1.80
N ASP A 33 3.26 0.45 2.80
CA ASP A 33 2.70 1.26 3.87
C ASP A 33 2.81 2.75 3.60
N PHE A 34 1.79 3.50 4.00
CA PHE A 34 1.80 4.95 3.92
C PHE A 34 2.83 5.57 4.87
N SER A 35 3.40 6.70 4.45
CA SER A 35 4.19 7.59 5.29
C SER A 35 3.63 9.01 5.24
N PRO A 36 3.42 9.69 6.38
CA PRO A 36 3.56 9.16 7.73
C PRO A 36 2.42 8.19 8.09
N ARG A 37 2.70 7.23 9.00
CA ARG A 37 1.70 6.31 9.59
C ARG A 37 0.69 7.03 10.47
N TRP A 38 1.11 8.15 11.05
CA TRP A 38 0.32 9.01 11.92
C TRP A 38 0.17 10.38 11.26
N LEU A 39 -1.06 10.85 11.09
CA LEU A 39 -1.36 12.17 10.52
C LEU A 39 -1.73 13.12 11.68
N PRO A 40 -0.77 13.90 12.20
CA PRO A 40 -1.05 14.81 13.32
C PRO A 40 -2.03 15.90 12.88
N ARG A 41 -3.16 16.00 13.59
CA ARG A 41 -4.02 17.19 13.55
C ARG A 41 -3.40 18.25 14.47
N GLY A 42 -2.44 19.01 13.95
CA GLY A 42 -1.81 20.14 14.67
C GLY A 42 -2.60 21.45 14.55
N SER A 43 -2.06 22.54 15.12
CA SER A 43 -2.59 23.92 14.99
C SER A 43 -2.36 24.57 13.62
N ARG A 44 -1.63 23.88 12.73
CA ARG A 44 -1.56 24.16 11.28
C ARG A 44 -2.54 23.26 10.54
N PRO A 45 -2.97 23.63 9.32
CA PRO A 45 -3.84 22.77 8.51
C PRO A 45 -3.25 21.36 8.47
N PRO A 46 -4.01 20.32 8.87
CA PRO A 46 -3.50 18.96 8.94
C PRO A 46 -2.94 18.57 7.57
N GLN A 47 -1.85 17.80 7.54
CA GLN A 47 -1.54 17.02 6.35
C GLN A 47 -2.75 16.11 6.11
N THR A 48 -3.51 16.38 5.05
CA THR A 48 -4.77 15.69 4.78
C THR A 48 -4.57 14.31 4.15
N HIS A 49 -3.32 13.94 3.86
CA HIS A 49 -2.98 12.72 3.15
C HIS A 49 -1.64 12.17 3.64
N GLY A 50 -1.57 10.84 3.76
CA GLY A 50 -0.30 10.11 3.70
C GLY A 50 0.08 9.87 2.24
N TYR A 51 1.36 9.63 1.97
CA TYR A 51 1.81 9.24 0.63
C TYR A 51 2.65 7.97 0.71
N LEU A 52 2.71 7.27 -0.42
CA LEU A 52 3.59 6.14 -0.63
C LEU A 52 4.51 6.46 -1.80
N ARG A 53 5.81 6.30 -1.59
CA ARG A 53 6.79 6.27 -2.67
C ARG A 53 7.58 4.97 -2.56
N ARG A 54 7.62 4.22 -3.66
CA ARG A 54 8.43 3.02 -3.81
C ARG A 54 9.28 3.15 -5.06
N GLN A 55 10.51 2.70 -4.95
CA GLN A 55 11.36 2.54 -6.09
C GLN A 55 10.83 1.34 -6.89
N MET A 56 10.68 1.51 -8.19
CA MET A 56 10.32 0.38 -9.06
C MET A 56 11.41 -0.67 -8.93
N PRO A 57 11.06 -1.93 -8.60
CA PRO A 57 12.06 -2.98 -8.57
C PRO A 57 12.56 -3.33 -9.96
N GLU A 58 13.63 -4.10 -10.04
CA GLU A 58 14.07 -4.67 -11.31
C GLU A 58 12.99 -5.61 -11.83
N ILE A 59 12.30 -5.16 -12.90
CA ILE A 59 11.31 -5.93 -13.64
C ILE A 59 11.96 -6.26 -14.99
N PRO A 60 11.73 -7.47 -15.55
CA PRO A 60 12.22 -7.81 -16.89
C PRO A 60 11.85 -6.74 -17.91
N SER A 61 12.76 -6.48 -18.86
CA SER A 61 12.52 -5.52 -19.94
C SER A 61 11.23 -5.83 -20.70
N GLY A 62 10.36 -4.84 -20.81
CA GLY A 62 9.08 -4.98 -21.50
C GLY A 62 8.00 -4.09 -20.91
N THR A 63 6.75 -4.40 -21.25
CA THR A 63 5.57 -3.75 -20.65
C THR A 63 5.10 -4.56 -19.46
N ALA A 64 4.86 -3.87 -18.34
CA ALA A 64 4.25 -4.45 -17.15
C ALA A 64 3.00 -3.67 -16.75
N THR A 65 2.03 -4.38 -16.18
CA THR A 65 0.84 -3.80 -15.56
C THR A 65 1.05 -3.78 -14.05
N ILE A 66 0.63 -2.69 -13.39
CA ILE A 66 0.66 -2.58 -11.93
C ILE A 66 -0.79 -2.48 -11.46
N GLU A 67 -1.26 -3.48 -10.74
CA GLU A 67 -2.50 -3.38 -9.98
C GLU A 67 -2.21 -2.81 -8.59
N VAL A 68 -3.02 -1.85 -8.18
CA VAL A 68 -2.88 -1.14 -6.91
C VAL A 68 -4.17 -1.31 -6.13
N ARG A 69 -4.12 -1.97 -4.96
CA ARG A 69 -5.30 -2.25 -4.13
C ARG A 69 -5.11 -1.61 -2.76
N GLY A 70 -6.01 -0.70 -2.39
CA GLY A 70 -6.00 -0.05 -1.08
C GLY A 70 -6.80 -0.85 -0.06
N HIS A 71 -6.26 -0.98 1.15
CA HIS A 71 -6.86 -1.73 2.24
C HIS A 71 -6.85 -0.91 3.53
N ASP A 72 -7.98 -0.95 4.25
CA ASP A 72 -8.11 -0.44 5.63
C ASP A 72 -8.34 -1.62 6.56
N GLY A 73 -7.33 -1.93 7.38
CA GLY A 73 -7.27 -3.08 8.29
C GLY A 73 -5.86 -3.67 8.39
N LEU A 74 -5.61 -4.43 9.46
CA LEU A 74 -4.37 -5.19 9.60
C LEU A 74 -4.21 -6.14 8.40
N HIS A 75 -3.01 -6.17 7.82
CA HIS A 75 -2.68 -7.16 6.81
C HIS A 75 -2.48 -8.51 7.52
N GLU A 76 -3.48 -9.38 7.46
CA GLU A 76 -3.26 -10.79 7.79
C GLU A 76 -2.37 -11.35 6.69
N ALA A 77 -1.09 -11.62 7.02
CA ALA A 77 -0.16 -12.23 6.08
C ALA A 77 -0.80 -13.50 5.50
N GLN A 78 -1.30 -13.43 4.28
CA GLN A 78 -1.96 -14.56 3.66
C GLN A 78 -0.91 -15.66 3.46
N PRO A 79 -1.09 -16.85 4.06
CA PRO A 79 -0.20 -17.99 3.81
C PRO A 79 -0.54 -18.53 2.41
N GLY A 80 0.03 -17.93 1.37
CA GLY A 80 -0.32 -18.32 0.00
C GLY A 80 0.57 -17.79 -1.12
N PHE A 81 1.24 -16.65 -0.96
CA PHE A 81 2.13 -16.14 -2.00
C PHE A 81 3.59 -16.61 -1.81
N LEU A 82 3.77 -17.94 -1.83
CA LEU A 82 5.04 -18.53 -2.25
C LEU A 82 5.02 -18.55 -3.78
N VAL A 83 5.64 -17.54 -4.40
CA VAL A 83 6.01 -17.64 -5.81
C VAL A 83 7.23 -18.57 -5.88
N PRO A 84 7.24 -19.62 -6.71
CA PRO A 84 8.40 -20.50 -6.89
C PRO A 84 9.61 -19.78 -7.47
#